data_AF-A0A8J4XW31-F1
#
_entry.id   AF-A0A8J4XW31-F1
#
_cell.length_a   1.000
_cell.length_b   1.000
_cell.length_c   1.000
_cell.angle_alpha   90.00
_cell.angle_beta   90.00
_cell.angle_gamma   90.00
#
_symmetry.space_group_name_H-M   'P 1'
#
loop_
_entity.id
_entity.type
_entity.pdbx_description
1 polymer ?
#
loop_
_entity_poly.entity_id
_entity_poly.type
_entity_poly.pdbx_seq_one_letter_code
_entity_poly.pdbx_strand_id
1 'polypeptide(L)' 'MEVEKTTDPTSFHGAYRMTPADFDELLVLVGPHIGKQITNFRDPVGVPERLGITLRPPQTPSDTTKT' A
#
# COMPACT_ATOMS: atom_id res chain seq x y z
N MET A 1 1.70 15.29 -2.87
CA MET A 1 2.12 13.95 -3.35
C MET A 1 0.84 13.23 -3.69
N GLU A 2 0.51 13.15 -4.97
CA GLU A 2 -0.66 12.40 -5.42
C GLU A 2 -0.29 10.92 -5.34
N VAL A 3 -0.90 10.20 -4.40
CA VAL A 3 -0.87 8.74 -4.44
C VAL A 3 -1.62 8.38 -5.71
N GLU A 4 -0.89 7.95 -6.74
CA GLU A 4 -1.48 7.37 -7.94
C GLU A 4 -2.42 6.27 -7.48
N LYS A 5 -3.70 6.60 -7.44
CA LYS A 5 -4.78 5.65 -7.27
C LYS A 5 -4.71 4.85 -8.55
N THR A 6 -4.03 3.71 -8.52
CA THR A 6 -3.98 2.78 -9.64
C THR A 6 -5.41 2.32 -9.90
N THR A 7 -6.11 3.05 -10.76
CA THR A 7 -7.52 2.84 -11.10
C THR A 7 -7.71 1.57 -11.92
N ASP A 8 -6.63 0.99 -12.43
CA ASP A 8 -6.63 -0.32 -13.07
C ASP A 8 -6.55 -1.45 -12.01
N PRO A 9 -7.60 -2.28 -11.86
CA PRO A 9 -7.62 -3.40 -10.92
C PRO A 9 -6.47 -4.39 -11.13
N THR A 10 -5.99 -4.54 -12.36
CA THR A 10 -4.90 -5.45 -12.71
C THR A 10 -3.58 -4.96 -12.12
N SER A 11 -3.29 -3.68 -12.27
CA SER A 11 -2.12 -3.03 -11.66
C SER A 11 -2.18 -3.04 -10.12
N PHE A 12 -3.36 -2.85 -9.53
CA PHE A 12 -3.54 -2.90 -8.08
C PHE A 12 -3.29 -4.30 -7.52
N HIS A 13 -3.82 -5.33 -8.18
CA HIS A 13 -3.56 -6.71 -7.82
C HIS A 13 -2.08 -7.08 -7.99
N GLY A 14 -1.37 -6.54 -8.98
CA GLY A 14 0.08 -6.70 -9.09
C GLY A 14 0.85 -6.08 -7.93
N ALA A 15 0.43 -4.89 -7.50
CA ALA A 15 1.09 -4.12 -6.44
C ALA A 15 0.83 -4.64 -5.02
N TYR A 16 -0.38 -5.14 -4.75
CA TYR A 16 -0.82 -5.50 -3.39
C TYR A 16 -1.31 -6.95 -3.26
N ARG A 17 -1.40 -7.70 -4.37
CA ARG A 17 -1.93 -9.09 -4.42
C ARG A 17 -3.33 -9.25 -3.84
N MET A 18 -4.13 -8.19 -3.91
CA MET A 18 -5.51 -8.15 -3.43
C MET A 18 -6.33 -7.20 -4.28
N THR A 19 -7.66 -7.22 -4.12
CA THR A 19 -8.52 -6.24 -4.78
C THR A 19 -8.52 -4.91 -4.01
N PRO A 20 -8.89 -3.79 -4.67
CA PRO A 20 -9.08 -2.52 -3.96
C PRO A 20 -10.12 -2.62 -2.83
N ALA A 21 -11.15 -3.45 -2.98
CA ALA A 21 -12.17 -3.65 -1.96
C ALA A 21 -11.58 -4.33 -0.70
N ASP A 22 -10.77 -5.38 -0.88
CA ASP A 22 -10.09 -6.05 0.24
C ASP A 22 -9.15 -5.10 0.98
N PHE A 23 -8.48 -4.21 0.23
CA PHE A 23 -7.62 -3.19 0.80
C PHE A 23 -8.40 -2.18 1.65
N ASP A 24 -9.55 -1.72 1.15
CA ASP A 24 -10.42 -0.79 1.88
C ASP A 24 -11.01 -1.45 3.14
N GLU A 25 -11.40 -2.72 3.08
CA GLU A 25 -11.84 -3.48 4.26
C GLU A 25 -10.73 -3.60 5.31
N LEU A 26 -9.51 -3.97 4.88
CA LEU A 26 -8.34 -4.00 5.76
C LEU A 26 -8.02 -2.63 6.34
N LEU A 27 -8.20 -1.55 5.56
CA LEU A 27 -7.96 -0.19 6.02
C LEU A 27 -8.94 0.20 7.13
N VAL A 28 -10.21 -0.21 7.05
CA VAL A 28 -11.21 0.02 8.11
C VAL A 28 -10.83 -0.74 9.38
N LEU A 29 -10.41 -1.99 9.26
CA LEU A 29 -10.06 -2.84 10.40
C LEU A 29 -8.77 -2.39 11.09
N VAL A 30 -7.73 -2.14 10.32
CA VAL A 30 -6.37 -1.94 10.83
C VAL A 30 -6.08 -0.45 11.03
N GLY A 31 -6.74 0.43 10.27
CA GLY A 31 -6.51 1.88 10.24
C GLY A 31 -6.42 2.57 11.61
N PRO A 32 -7.36 2.30 12.56
CA PRO A 32 -7.31 2.85 13.91
C PRO A 32 -6.05 2.48 14.70
N HIS A 33 -5.43 1.34 14.39
CA HIS A 33 -4.27 0.82 15.13
C HIS A 33 -2.94 1.27 14.55
N ILE A 34 -2.90 1.49 13.24
CA ILE A 34 -1.66 1.87 12.59
C ILE A 34 -1.47 3.40 12.60
N GLY A 35 -2.55 4.19 12.74
CA GLY A 35 -2.52 5.66 12.73
C GLY A 35 -1.45 6.27 13.63
N LYS A 36 -0.74 7.29 13.12
CA LYS A 36 0.27 8.03 13.90
C LYS A 36 -0.27 9.37 14.33
N GLN A 37 0.07 9.78 15.55
CA GLN A 37 -0.21 11.12 16.04
C GLN A 37 0.64 12.14 15.28
N ILE A 38 0.03 13.30 15.01
CA ILE A 38 0.74 14.45 14.45
C ILE A 38 1.68 15.00 15.51
N THR A 39 2.93 15.25 15.14
CA THR A 39 3.95 15.83 16.03
C THR A 39 4.61 17.00 15.33
N ASN A 40 5.29 17.87 16.08
CA ASN A 40 5.96 19.05 15.53
C ASN A 40 7.21 18.73 14.68
N PHE A 41 7.62 17.46 14.60
CA PHE A 41 8.82 17.07 13.87
C PHE A 41 8.57 16.85 12.37
N ARG A 42 7.44 16.20 12.03
CA ARG A 42 7.06 15.92 10.64
C ARG A 42 5.58 15.56 10.55
N ASP A 43 5.02 15.76 9.36
CA ASP A 43 3.72 15.22 9.02
C ASP A 43 3.76 13.68 9.01
N PRO A 44 2.81 13.01 9.68
CA PRO A 44 2.74 11.56 9.68
C PRO A 44 2.30 11.05 8.31
N VAL A 45 2.89 9.93 7.88
CA VAL A 45 2.42 9.20 6.69
C VAL A 45 0.96 8.81 6.89
N GLY A 46 0.13 9.04 5.86
CA GLY A 46 -1.28 8.73 5.88
C GLY A 46 -1.54 7.26 6.20
N VAL A 47 -2.70 6.97 6.81
CA VAL A 47 -3.10 5.60 7.12
C VAL A 47 -3.11 4.70 5.87
N PRO A 48 -3.67 5.12 4.72
CA PRO A 48 -3.68 4.30 3.50
C PRO A 48 -2.29 4.09 2.92
N GLU A 49 -1.45 5.14 2.89
CA GLU A 49 -0.09 5.06 2.39
C GLU A 49 0.76 4.09 3.20
N ARG A 50 0.62 4.14 4.53
CA ARG A 50 1.35 3.23 5.41
C ARG A 50 0.90 1.79 5.22
N LEU A 51 -0.41 1.55 5.11
CA LEU A 51 -0.92 0.21 4.82
C LEU A 51 -0.39 -0.29 3.47
N GLY A 52 -0.38 0.56 2.44
CA GLY A 52 0.18 0.24 1.14
C GLY A 52 1.67 -0.12 1.20
N ILE A 53 2.48 0.65 1.93
CA ILE A 53 3.91 0.35 2.12
C ILE A 53 4.09 -1.00 2.84
N THR A 54 3.28 -1.28 3.86
CA THR A 54 3.34 -2.54 4.60
C THR A 54 2.95 -3.76 3.76
N LEU A 55 1.95 -3.62 2.90
CA LEU A 55 1.43 -4.72 2.08
C LEU A 55 2.21 -4.92 0.77
N ARG A 56 2.99 -3.94 0.33
CA ARG A 56 3.79 -4.04 -0.89
C ARG A 56 4.75 -5.23 -0.76
N PRO A 57 4.61 -6.28 -1.59
CA PRO A 57 5.51 -7.42 -1.53
C PRO A 57 6.92 -6.96 -1.93
N PRO A 58 7.99 -7.60 -1.39
CA PRO A 58 9.33 -7.35 -1.88
C PRO A 58 9.34 -7.64 -3.38
N GLN A 59 9.82 -6.68 -4.17
CA GLN A 59 10.06 -6.88 -5.60
C GLN A 59 11.08 -8.00 -5.71
N THR A 60 10.63 -9.23 -5.98
CA THR A 60 11.54 -10.29 -6.35
C THR A 60 12.17 -9.86 -7.67
N PRO A 61 13.50 -9.74 -7.78
CA PRO A 61 14.11 -9.50 -9.07
C PRO A 61 13.63 -10.63 -9.99
N SER A 62 12.93 -10.26 -11.06
CA SER A 62 12.59 -11.18 -12.13
C SER A 62 13.91 -11.54 -12.81
N ASP A 63 14.59 -12.55 -12.27
CA ASP A 63 15.80 -13.11 -12.85
C ASP A 63 15.44 -13.56 -14.26
N THR A 64 15.81 -12.72 -15.22
CA THR A 64 15.57 -12.95 -16.64
C THR A 64 16.76 -13.76 -17.14
N THR A 65 16.93 -14.98 -16.63
CA THR A 65 17.83 -15.97 -17.23
C THR A 65 17.12 -16.60 -18.42
N LYS A 66 17.11 -15.83 -19.52
CA LYS A 66 16.85 -16.38 -20.84
C LYS A 66 18.12 -17.13 -21.27
N THR A 67 18.02 -18.47 -21.29
CA THR A 67 18.99 -19.38 -21.91
C THR A 67 18.90 -19.26 -23.43
#